data_AF-A0A670ZBP8-F1
#
_entry.id   AF-A0A670ZBP8-F1
#
_cell.length_a   1.000
_cell.length_b   1.000
_cell.length_c   1.000
_cell.angle_alpha   90.00
_cell.angle_beta   90.00
_cell.angle_gamma   90.00
#
_symmetry.space_group_name_H-M   'P 1'
#
loop_
_entity.id
_entity.type
_entity.pdbx_description
1 polymer ?
#
loop_
_entity_poly.entity_id
_entity_poly.type
_entity_poly.pdbx_seq_one_letter_code
_entity_poly.pdbx_strand_id
1 'polypeptide(L)'
;TQRVVLLEHPLHGRARRAAIRLCSLAALGLLLLGALTYVPPLLVAYRSHGFWLSRSSYAEQPSVRFRHEVLLAALTDSGGGPVGWSSFAAFNRLLGTRLRVPLVSVRK
;
A
#
# COMPACT_ATOMS: atom_id res chain seq x y z
N THR A 1 42.57 -70.44 0.52
CA THR A 1 42.10 -69.10 0.05
C THR A 1 40.63 -69.05 -0.36
N GLN A 2 39.80 -70.06 -0.06
CA GLN A 2 38.39 -70.12 -0.50
C GLN A 2 37.36 -69.76 0.60
N ARG A 3 37.76 -69.79 1.88
CA ARG A 3 36.85 -69.47 3.01
C ARG A 3 36.49 -67.98 3.14
N VAL A 4 37.32 -67.08 2.61
CA VAL A 4 37.05 -65.64 2.66
C VAL A 4 35.92 -65.29 1.68
N VAL A 5 35.92 -65.85 0.47
CA VAL A 5 34.95 -65.53 -0.59
C VAL A 5 33.50 -65.93 -0.24
N LEU A 6 33.31 -67.03 0.51
CA LEU A 6 31.96 -67.49 0.88
C LEU A 6 31.28 -66.65 1.98
N LEU A 7 32.06 -65.95 2.83
CA LEU A 7 31.51 -65.10 3.88
C LEU A 7 31.10 -63.71 3.38
N GLU A 8 31.72 -63.24 2.28
CA GLU A 8 31.48 -61.91 1.71
C GLU A 8 30.12 -61.81 0.99
N HIS A 9 29.64 -62.88 0.36
CA HIS A 9 28.43 -62.86 -0.47
C HIS A 9 27.09 -62.57 0.27
N PRO A 10 26.80 -63.11 1.46
CA PRO A 10 25.55 -62.80 2.18
C PRO A 10 25.63 -61.52 3.05
N LEU A 11 26.84 -61.07 3.41
CA LEU A 11 27.04 -59.90 4.28
C LEU A 11 26.84 -58.58 3.51
N HIS A 12 27.31 -58.49 2.26
CA HIS A 12 27.12 -57.32 1.39
C HIS A 12 25.63 -56.97 1.18
N GLY A 13 24.78 -57.98 1.01
CA GLY A 13 23.34 -57.78 0.84
C GLY A 13 22.63 -57.29 2.11
N ARG A 14 23.06 -57.75 3.29
CA ARG A 14 22.50 -57.29 4.59
C ARG A 14 22.96 -55.88 4.94
N ALA A 15 24.24 -55.58 4.76
CA ALA A 15 24.80 -54.25 4.98
C ALA A 15 24.15 -53.21 4.06
N ARG A 16 23.98 -53.52 2.75
CA ARG A 16 23.30 -52.64 1.80
C ARG A 16 21.84 -52.38 2.16
N ARG A 17 21.10 -53.40 2.61
CA ARG A 17 19.70 -53.23 3.07
C ARG A 17 19.60 -52.42 4.35
N ALA A 18 20.51 -52.60 5.29
CA ALA A 18 20.58 -51.79 6.50
C ALA A 18 20.89 -50.31 6.17
N ALA A 19 21.84 -50.07 5.26
CA ALA A 19 22.16 -48.72 4.78
C ALA A 19 20.98 -48.05 4.06
N ILE A 20 20.23 -48.78 3.23
CA ILE A 20 19.01 -48.27 2.58
C ILE A 20 17.95 -47.89 3.61
N ARG A 21 17.73 -48.73 4.64
CA ARG A 21 16.79 -48.42 5.73
C ARG A 21 17.20 -47.20 6.54
N LEU A 22 18.50 -47.03 6.79
CA LEU A 22 19.03 -45.83 7.45
C LEU A 22 18.85 -44.58 6.60
N CYS A 23 19.03 -44.67 5.27
CA CYS A 23 18.77 -43.57 4.34
C CYS A 23 17.28 -43.20 4.29
N SER A 24 16.38 -44.19 4.24
CA SER A 24 14.94 -43.96 4.31
C SER A 24 14.50 -43.37 5.66
N LEU A 25 15.09 -43.82 6.77
CA LEU A 25 14.80 -43.28 8.10
C LEU A 25 15.36 -41.85 8.27
N ALA A 26 16.57 -41.59 7.76
CA ALA A 26 17.17 -40.27 7.76
C ALA A 26 16.36 -39.29 6.90
N ALA A 27 15.92 -39.72 5.70
CA ALA A 27 15.04 -38.94 4.85
C ALA A 27 13.70 -38.63 5.53
N LEU A 28 13.11 -39.61 6.23
CA LEU A 28 11.90 -39.41 7.03
C LEU A 28 12.15 -38.39 8.16
N GLY A 29 13.27 -38.50 8.87
CA GLY A 29 13.66 -37.56 9.93
C GLY A 29 13.84 -36.14 9.42
N LEU A 30 14.51 -35.97 8.27
CA LEU A 30 14.67 -34.66 7.62
C LEU A 30 13.33 -34.08 7.16
N LEU A 31 12.44 -34.92 6.62
CA LEU A 31 11.09 -34.50 6.22
C LEU A 31 10.27 -34.05 7.43
N LEU A 32 10.29 -34.83 8.52
CA LEU A 32 9.60 -34.49 9.77
C LEU A 32 10.15 -33.21 10.40
N LEU A 33 11.47 -33.05 10.42
CA LEU A 33 12.11 -31.85 10.95
C LEU A 33 11.75 -30.63 10.10
N GLY A 34 11.76 -30.76 8.77
CA GLY A 34 11.31 -29.73 7.85
C GLY A 34 9.85 -29.36 8.06
N ALA A 35 8.96 -30.35 8.16
CA ALA A 35 7.55 -30.14 8.45
C ALA A 35 7.36 -29.43 9.79
N LEU A 36 8.02 -29.86 10.86
CA LEU A 36 7.92 -29.23 12.17
C LEU A 36 8.52 -27.83 12.22
N THR A 37 9.47 -27.52 11.33
CA THR A 37 10.07 -26.18 11.22
C THR A 37 9.18 -25.22 10.45
N TYR A 38 8.59 -25.65 9.33
CA TYR A 38 7.87 -24.76 8.41
C TYR A 38 6.35 -24.73 8.63
N VAL A 39 5.74 -25.83 9.08
CA VAL A 39 4.28 -25.89 9.26
C VAL A 39 3.79 -24.97 10.39
N PRO A 40 4.43 -24.92 11.59
CA PRO A 40 3.98 -24.03 12.66
C PRO A 40 3.94 -22.53 12.31
N PRO A 41 5.01 -21.91 11.77
CA PRO A 41 4.96 -20.49 11.44
C PRO A 41 3.95 -20.20 10.31
N LEU A 42 3.78 -21.12 9.36
CA LEU A 42 2.78 -20.98 8.29
C LEU A 42 1.35 -21.02 8.86
N LEU A 43 1.08 -21.93 9.80
CA LEU A 43 -0.22 -22.05 10.45
C LEU A 43 -0.54 -20.80 11.29
N VAL A 44 0.45 -20.28 12.01
CA VAL A 44 0.33 -19.03 12.79
C VAL A 44 -0.01 -17.85 11.88
N ALA A 45 0.73 -17.68 10.77
CA ALA A 45 0.48 -16.62 9.79
C ALA A 45 -0.88 -16.74 9.10
N TYR A 46 -1.34 -17.98 8.84
CA TYR A 46 -2.67 -18.23 8.30
C TYR A 46 -3.78 -17.86 9.30
N ARG A 47 -3.65 -18.31 10.55
CA ARG A 47 -4.61 -18.02 11.63
C ARG A 47 -4.66 -16.55 12.01
N SER A 48 -3.54 -15.84 11.93
CA SER A 48 -3.46 -14.41 12.24
C SER A 48 -3.91 -13.51 11.09
N HIS A 49 -4.31 -14.08 9.94
CA HIS A 49 -4.55 -13.33 8.70
C HIS A 49 -3.34 -12.47 8.28
N GLY A 50 -2.13 -12.82 8.74
CA GLY A 50 -0.91 -12.03 8.53
C GLY A 50 -0.46 -11.99 7.07
N PHE A 51 -0.91 -12.93 6.23
CA PHE A 51 -0.64 -12.93 4.79
C PHE A 51 -1.36 -11.81 4.04
N TRP A 52 -2.43 -11.24 4.62
CA TRP A 52 -3.22 -10.20 4.00
C TRP A 52 -3.29 -8.96 4.89
N LEU A 53 -2.18 -8.23 4.96
CA LEU A 53 -2.14 -6.91 5.59
C LEU A 53 -2.94 -5.91 4.73
N SER A 54 -4.24 -5.80 5.00
CA SER A 54 -5.10 -4.81 4.36
C SER A 54 -4.72 -3.41 4.88
N ARG A 55 -3.90 -2.68 4.12
CA ARG A 55 -3.50 -1.32 4.44
C ARG A 55 -4.62 -0.37 4.05
N SER A 56 -5.38 0.14 5.03
CA SER A 56 -6.31 1.24 4.82
C SER A 56 -5.52 2.53 4.64
N SER A 57 -5.34 2.98 3.40
CA SER A 57 -4.88 4.34 3.12
C SER A 57 -6.09 5.27 3.26
N TYR A 58 -6.08 6.13 4.28
CA TYR A 58 -7.07 7.17 4.42
C TYR A 58 -6.53 8.44 3.79
N ALA A 59 -7.12 8.84 2.66
CA ALA A 59 -6.94 10.17 2.12
C ALA A 59 -8.05 11.06 2.70
N GLU A 60 -7.70 12.04 3.52
CA GLU A 60 -8.65 13.08 3.93
C GLU A 60 -9.14 13.81 2.68
N GLN A 61 -10.44 13.69 2.39
CA GLN A 61 -11.05 14.51 1.35
C GLN A 61 -11.04 15.97 1.83
N PRO A 62 -10.41 16.89 1.09
CA PRO A 62 -10.51 18.30 1.42
C PRO A 62 -11.97 18.73 1.27
N SER A 63 -12.55 19.27 2.34
CA SER A 63 -13.89 19.84 2.29
C SER A 63 -13.84 21.15 1.50
N VAL A 64 -14.11 21.08 0.20
CA VAL A 64 -14.17 22.24 -0.68
C VAL A 64 -15.48 22.99 -0.42
N ARG A 65 -15.43 24.03 0.42
CA ARG A 65 -16.53 24.96 0.60
C ARG A 65 -16.29 26.19 -0.26
N PHE A 66 -17.17 26.43 -1.22
CA PHE A 66 -17.19 27.67 -1.98
C PHE A 66 -17.56 28.82 -1.04
N ARG A 67 -16.68 29.82 -0.89
CA ARG A 67 -16.93 31.00 -0.03
C ARG A 67 -17.93 32.00 -0.63
N HIS A 68 -18.41 31.73 -1.86
CA HIS A 68 -19.30 32.62 -2.61
C HIS A 68 -18.79 34.06 -2.67
N GLU A 69 -17.47 34.23 -2.82
CA GLU A 69 -16.83 35.52 -2.97
C GLU A 69 -16.92 35.96 -4.43
N VAL A 70 -17.21 37.26 -4.65
CA VAL A 70 -17.50 37.82 -5.97
C VAL A 70 -16.51 38.92 -6.28
N LEU A 71 -16.06 38.97 -7.54
CA LEU A 71 -15.23 40.05 -8.08
C LEU A 71 -15.87 40.56 -9.38
N LEU A 72 -16.20 41.85 -9.38
CA LEU A 72 -16.63 42.59 -10.55
C LEU A 72 -15.47 43.48 -11.03
N ALA A 73 -15.14 43.38 -12.30
CA ALA A 73 -14.20 44.28 -12.97
C ALA A 73 -14.80 44.73 -14.29
N ALA A 74 -14.63 46.01 -14.61
CA ALA A 74 -15.05 46.61 -15.86
C ALA A 74 -13.91 47.46 -16.44
N LEU A 75 -13.75 47.37 -17.75
CA LEU A 75 -12.84 48.22 -18.51
C LEU A 75 -13.64 49.40 -19.06
N THR A 76 -13.07 50.61 -18.98
CA THR A 76 -13.69 51.83 -19.49
C THR A 76 -12.93 52.32 -20.72
N ASP A 77 -13.62 52.55 -21.83
CA ASP A 77 -12.99 52.97 -23.09
C ASP A 77 -12.49 54.42 -23.06
N SER A 78 -12.93 55.24 -22.10
CA SER A 78 -12.66 56.68 -22.03
C SER A 78 -11.32 57.06 -21.39
N GLY A 79 -10.28 56.25 -21.56
CA GLY A 79 -8.93 56.51 -20.99
C GLY A 79 -8.84 56.39 -19.46
N GLY A 80 -9.92 55.96 -18.80
CA GLY A 80 -9.94 55.61 -17.39
C GLY A 80 -9.39 54.19 -17.20
N GLY A 81 -8.54 54.00 -16.19
CA GLY A 81 -8.07 52.67 -15.83
C GLY A 81 -9.20 51.73 -15.40
N PRO A 82 -8.93 50.42 -15.25
CA PRO A 82 -9.94 49.43 -14.86
C PRO A 82 -10.63 49.82 -13.55
N VAL A 83 -11.96 49.72 -13.51
CA VAL A 83 -12.78 49.93 -12.32
C VAL A 83 -13.35 48.60 -11.85
N GLY A 84 -13.64 48.50 -10.56
CA GLY A 84 -14.17 47.25 -10.03
C GLY A 84 -14.65 47.33 -8.60
N TRP A 85 -15.09 46.18 -8.10
CA TRP A 85 -15.48 45.95 -6.72
C TRP A 85 -15.46 44.45 -6.44
N SER A 86 -15.15 44.06 -5.21
CA SER A 86 -15.21 42.66 -4.80
C SER A 86 -15.74 42.51 -3.39
N SER A 87 -16.10 41.29 -2.99
CA SER A 87 -16.33 40.96 -1.58
C SER A 87 -15.03 40.93 -0.74
N PHE A 88 -13.86 40.95 -1.37
CA PHE A 88 -12.56 40.95 -0.70
C PHE A 88 -12.12 42.37 -0.32
N ALA A 89 -12.13 42.67 0.99
CA ALA A 89 -11.71 43.98 1.50
C ALA A 89 -10.29 44.38 1.07
N ALA A 90 -9.36 43.42 0.96
CA ALA A 90 -7.99 43.66 0.52
C ALA A 90 -7.94 44.17 -0.93
N PHE A 91 -8.69 43.55 -1.84
CA PHE A 91 -8.76 43.98 -3.23
C PHE A 91 -9.44 45.34 -3.38
N ASN A 92 -10.49 45.61 -2.59
CA ASN A 92 -11.14 46.93 -2.59
C ASN A 92 -10.21 48.06 -2.13
N ARG A 93 -9.29 47.77 -1.18
CA ARG A 93 -8.26 48.72 -0.75
C ARG A 93 -7.25 49.01 -1.87
N LEU A 94 -6.89 47.99 -2.67
CA LEU A 94 -6.00 48.15 -3.81
C LEU A 94 -6.63 48.97 -4.94
N LEU A 95 -7.95 48.86 -5.13
CA LEU A 95 -8.67 49.65 -6.14
C LEU A 95 -8.73 51.15 -5.81
N GLY A 96 -8.73 51.53 -4.53
CA GLY A 96 -8.67 52.93 -4.10
C GLY A 96 -9.75 53.81 -4.76
N THR A 97 -9.33 54.79 -5.56
CA THR A 97 -10.22 55.71 -6.29
C THR A 97 -10.98 55.06 -7.45
N ARG A 98 -10.61 53.84 -7.84
CA ARG A 98 -11.25 53.05 -8.92
C ARG A 98 -12.32 52.09 -8.39
N LEU A 99 -12.61 52.12 -7.09
CA LEU A 99 -13.66 51.33 -6.46
C LEU A 99 -15.04 51.84 -6.88
N ARG A 100 -15.87 50.98 -7.47
CA ARG A 100 -17.25 51.30 -7.87
C ARG A 100 -18.21 50.29 -7.26
N VAL A 101 -18.96 50.72 -6.25
CA VAL A 101 -19.92 49.86 -5.55
C VAL A 101 -21.15 49.61 -6.44
N PRO A 102 -21.47 48.35 -6.79
CA PRO A 102 -22.61 48.04 -7.64
C PRO A 102 -23.93 48.19 -6.88
N LEU A 103 -24.93 48.82 -7.51
CA LEU A 103 -26.30 48.84 -7.02
C LEU A 103 -27.05 47.62 -7.60
N VAL A 104 -27.34 46.63 -6.76
CA VAL A 104 -28.09 45.44 -7.17
C VAL A 104 -29.55 45.62 -6.75
N SER A 105 -30.47 45.57 -7.73
CA SER A 105 -31.92 45.55 -7.46
C SER A 105 -32.53 44.31 -8.10
N VAL A 106 -33.46 43.67 -7.39
CA VAL A 106 -34.19 42.51 -7.90
C VAL A 106 -35.48 43.04 -8.54
N ARG A 107 -35.62 42.83 -9.85
CA ARG A 107 -36.89 43.10 -10.54
C ARG A 107 -37.76 41.85 -10.38
N LYS A 108 -38.91 41.99 -9.72
CA LYS A 108 -39.93 40.93 -9.61
C LYS A 108 -40.68 40.77 -10.92
#